data_AF-A0A2C6CJY5-F1
#
_entry.id   AF-A0A2C6CJY5-F1
#
_cell.length_a   1.000
_cell.length_b   1.000
_cell.length_c   1.000
_cell.angle_alpha   90.00
_cell.angle_beta   90.00
_cell.angle_gamma   90.00
#
_symmetry.space_group_name_H-M   'P 1'
#
loop_
_entity.id
_entity.type
_entity.pdbx_description
1 polymer ?
#
loop_
_entity_poly.entity_id
_entity_poly.type
_entity_poly.pdbx_seq_one_letter_code
_entity_poly.pdbx_strand_id
1 'polypeptide(L)'
;MQPKLHILVLLALWLFLANGCTTARYAKARKSFNYGTELRNQEEAGVNFTGSGTDLSTLYEFDENEVPAGNAEAQFTKARQELTKALLQKRKLRASGLLANAFVLLALTEFQLGNTEEAKAQAMNARTIFDENGANATNDGGRDLALSYAIDPMVTINELYDSILILTRLPIVMDGDSNATTLAIADFYARRISSEANNSLEGALRATDFAISKVNNTRETIQYLRNYEMAALLNNRRLLDKFLVAGQQSGTFRRVGDVLMDQFLFVENRLDELVEDYRLKLLEVSPLGENDPYYRFWKGEVF
;
A
#
# COMPACT_ATOMS: atom_id res chain seq x y z
N MET A 1 -44.73 20.74 38.04
CA MET A 1 -44.68 20.04 36.73
C MET A 1 -43.41 20.44 35.99
N GLN A 2 -42.28 19.72 36.13
CA GLN A 2 -41.09 19.92 35.27
C GLN A 2 -40.00 18.80 35.28
N PRO A 3 -40.14 17.61 35.91
CA PRO A 3 -39.05 16.62 35.89
C PRO A 3 -38.87 15.96 34.51
N LYS A 4 -39.90 15.96 33.66
CA LYS A 4 -39.85 15.37 32.31
C LYS A 4 -38.98 16.18 31.33
N LEU A 5 -38.85 17.49 31.53
CA LEU A 5 -38.07 18.36 30.64
C LEU A 5 -36.56 18.20 30.88
N HIS A 6 -36.13 18.06 32.14
CA HIS A 6 -34.71 17.87 32.50
C HIS A 6 -34.17 16.50 32.07
N ILE A 7 -34.99 15.44 32.13
CA ILE A 7 -34.60 14.11 31.66
C ILE A 7 -34.42 14.10 30.14
N LEU A 8 -35.28 14.79 29.39
CA LEU A 8 -35.17 14.91 27.92
C LEU A 8 -33.93 15.70 27.49
N VAL A 9 -33.57 16.78 28.20
CA VAL A 9 -32.36 17.56 27.92
C VAL A 9 -31.08 16.79 28.26
N LEU A 10 -31.05 16.07 29.39
CA LEU A 10 -29.92 15.22 29.76
C LEU A 10 -29.74 14.04 28.79
N LEU A 11 -30.84 13.41 28.35
CA LEU A 11 -30.80 12.34 27.35
C LEU A 11 -30.33 12.86 25.98
N ALA A 12 -30.77 14.06 25.57
CA ALA A 12 -30.32 14.71 24.35
C ALA A 12 -28.83 15.10 24.41
N LEU A 13 -28.34 15.59 25.55
CA LEU A 13 -26.92 15.89 25.77
C LEU A 13 -26.06 14.62 25.74
N TRP A 14 -26.54 13.53 26.35
CA TRP A 14 -25.86 12.23 26.32
C TRP A 14 -25.83 11.63 24.91
N LEU A 15 -26.92 11.75 24.15
CA LEU A 15 -26.98 11.36 22.74
C LEU A 15 -26.05 12.22 21.87
N PHE A 16 -25.92 13.52 22.14
CA PHE A 16 -24.97 14.41 21.45
C PHE A 16 -23.50 14.09 21.77
N LEU A 17 -23.16 13.89 23.05
CA LEU A 17 -21.80 13.52 23.48
C LEU A 17 -21.40 12.13 22.95
N ALA A 18 -22.34 11.18 22.90
CA ALA A 18 -22.09 9.86 22.35
C ALA A 18 -21.95 9.87 20.81
N ASN A 19 -22.64 10.77 20.10
CA ASN A 19 -22.55 10.87 18.63
C ASN A 19 -21.30 11.63 18.18
N GLY A 20 -20.89 12.69 18.90
CA GLY A 20 -19.65 13.43 18.60
C GLY A 20 -18.36 12.63 18.83
N CYS A 21 -18.40 11.55 19.62
CA CYS A 21 -17.21 10.75 19.92
C CYS A 21 -16.71 9.96 18.70
N THR A 22 -17.59 9.43 17.83
CA THR A 22 -17.16 8.50 16.77
C THR A 22 -16.51 9.19 15.59
N THR A 23 -17.14 10.26 15.08
CA THR A 23 -16.60 11.06 13.97
C THR A 23 -15.31 11.76 14.40
N ALA A 24 -15.22 12.24 15.64
CA ALA A 24 -13.99 12.80 16.19
C ALA A 24 -12.86 11.77 16.30
N ARG A 25 -13.16 10.50 16.64
CA ARG A 25 -12.16 9.42 16.65
C ARG A 25 -11.65 9.10 15.25
N TYR A 26 -12.56 9.02 14.27
CA TYR A 26 -12.16 8.85 12.86
C TYR A 26 -11.27 10.01 12.39
N ALA A 27 -11.64 11.25 12.69
CA ALA A 27 -10.82 12.42 12.33
C ALA A 27 -9.43 12.39 13.01
N LYS A 28 -9.37 12.02 14.29
CA LYS A 28 -8.08 11.84 15.01
C LYS A 28 -7.24 10.73 14.41
N ALA A 29 -7.86 9.64 13.96
CA ALA A 29 -7.16 8.55 13.31
C ALA A 29 -6.59 8.98 11.95
N ARG A 30 -7.41 9.63 11.11
CA ARG A 30 -6.96 10.20 9.83
C ARG A 30 -5.78 11.13 10.05
N LYS A 31 -5.90 12.08 10.98
CA LYS A 31 -4.81 12.98 11.34
C LYS A 31 -3.52 12.23 11.75
N SER A 32 -3.65 11.19 12.57
CA SER A 32 -2.48 10.40 13.00
C SER A 32 -1.88 9.59 11.85
N PHE A 33 -2.71 9.03 10.96
CA PHE A 33 -2.24 8.33 9.76
C PHE A 33 -1.45 9.26 8.83
N ASN A 34 -1.92 10.48 8.64
CA ASN A 34 -1.26 11.48 7.80
C ASN A 34 0.11 11.86 8.39
N TYR A 35 0.20 12.07 9.71
CA TYR A 35 1.49 12.27 10.37
C TYR A 35 2.43 11.08 10.24
N GLY A 36 1.91 9.86 10.36
CA GLY A 36 2.74 8.66 10.17
C GLY A 36 3.31 8.56 8.76
N THR A 37 2.52 8.92 7.77
CA THR A 37 2.94 8.96 6.37
C THR A 37 4.04 9.99 6.15
N GLU A 38 3.87 11.22 6.64
CA GLU A 38 4.86 12.27 6.46
C GLU A 38 6.19 11.91 7.15
N LEU A 39 6.13 11.42 8.40
CA LEU A 39 7.33 10.98 9.11
C LEU A 39 8.05 9.86 8.36
N ARG A 40 7.31 8.92 7.75
CA ARG A 40 7.90 7.87 6.93
C ARG A 40 8.60 8.41 5.69
N ASN A 41 7.96 9.34 4.98
CA ASN A 41 8.56 10.01 3.84
C ASN A 41 9.88 10.71 4.23
N GLN A 42 9.91 11.39 5.39
CA GLN A 42 11.11 12.04 5.90
C GLN A 42 12.21 11.03 6.30
N GLU A 43 11.82 9.94 6.99
CA GLU A 43 12.72 8.83 7.36
C GLU A 43 13.36 8.20 6.11
N GLU A 44 12.58 8.00 5.05
CA GLU A 44 13.04 7.42 3.78
C GLU A 44 13.81 8.41 2.89
N ALA A 45 13.48 9.71 2.93
CA ALA A 45 14.21 10.76 2.22
C ALA A 45 15.66 10.92 2.71
N GLY A 46 15.92 10.65 4.00
CA GLY A 46 17.27 10.66 4.58
C GLY A 46 18.17 9.50 4.13
N VAL A 47 17.60 8.46 3.51
CA VAL A 47 18.31 7.27 3.04
C VAL A 47 18.17 7.22 1.52
N ASN A 48 18.90 8.08 0.80
CA ASN A 48 19.02 8.05 -0.67
C ASN A 48 17.69 7.81 -1.42
N PHE A 49 16.61 8.55 -1.11
CA PHE A 49 15.30 8.51 -1.81
C PHE A 49 15.11 7.23 -2.66
N THR A 50 15.07 6.06 -2.00
CA THR A 50 15.16 4.77 -2.68
C THR A 50 13.80 4.38 -3.23
N GLY A 51 13.32 5.13 -4.21
CA GLY A 51 12.34 4.66 -5.19
C GLY A 51 10.94 4.30 -4.68
N SER A 52 10.57 4.44 -3.41
CA SER A 52 9.19 4.34 -2.93
C SER A 52 8.48 5.69 -3.08
N GLY A 53 8.28 6.15 -4.32
CA GLY A 53 7.61 7.43 -4.65
C GLY A 53 6.11 7.46 -4.33
N THR A 54 5.68 6.85 -3.22
CA THR A 54 4.29 6.56 -2.90
C THR A 54 3.83 7.50 -1.78
N ASP A 55 3.67 8.78 -2.12
CA ASP A 55 3.30 9.80 -1.14
C ASP A 55 1.80 9.73 -0.81
N LEU A 56 1.47 8.94 0.21
CA LEU A 56 0.13 8.84 0.79
C LEU A 56 -0.37 10.19 1.37
N SER A 57 0.51 11.17 1.63
CA SER A 57 0.12 12.45 2.27
C SER A 57 -0.71 13.32 1.31
N THR A 58 -0.46 13.19 0.01
CA THR A 58 -1.28 13.83 -1.04
C THR A 58 -2.71 13.29 -1.07
N LEU A 59 -2.92 12.04 -0.65
CA LEU A 59 -4.24 11.42 -0.62
C LEU A 59 -5.08 11.84 0.58
N TYR A 60 -4.41 12.22 1.67
CA TYR A 60 -5.05 12.63 2.91
C TYR A 60 -4.39 13.91 3.43
N GLU A 61 -5.04 15.05 3.17
CA GLU A 61 -4.54 16.40 3.54
C GLU A 61 -3.79 16.45 4.88
N PHE A 62 -2.61 17.05 4.80
CA PHE A 62 -1.65 17.15 5.88
C PHE A 62 -1.46 18.62 6.29
N ASP A 63 -1.33 18.88 7.60
CA ASP A 63 -0.95 20.20 8.10
C ASP A 63 0.51 20.16 8.57
N GLU A 64 1.38 20.77 7.76
CA GLU A 64 2.82 20.82 7.95
C GLU A 64 3.25 21.53 9.24
N ASN A 65 2.38 22.35 9.82
CA ASN A 65 2.72 23.15 11.00
C ASN A 65 2.62 22.36 12.32
N GLU A 66 2.15 21.12 12.30
CA GLU A 66 1.84 20.34 13.50
C GLU A 66 2.45 18.93 13.52
N VAL A 67 3.62 18.71 12.89
CA VAL A 67 4.31 17.39 12.94
C VAL A 67 4.58 17.01 14.41
N PRO A 68 3.94 15.96 14.95
CA PRO A 68 4.14 15.57 16.34
C PRO A 68 5.51 14.93 16.52
N ALA A 69 6.14 15.14 17.68
CA ALA A 69 7.34 14.39 18.05
C ALA A 69 7.08 12.88 18.05
N GLY A 70 7.99 12.10 17.46
CA GLY A 70 7.91 10.64 17.39
C GLY A 70 8.44 10.08 16.08
N ASN A 71 8.14 8.80 15.82
CA ASN A 71 8.43 8.12 14.55
C ASN A 71 7.12 7.73 13.84
N ALA A 72 7.22 7.31 12.58
CA ALA A 72 6.07 6.93 11.76
C ALA A 72 5.22 5.82 12.42
N GLU A 73 5.85 4.77 12.94
CA GLU A 73 5.19 3.61 13.55
C GLU A 73 4.29 3.97 14.74
N ALA A 74 4.73 4.90 15.60
CA ALA A 74 3.95 5.38 16.73
C ALA A 74 2.65 6.09 16.27
N GLN A 75 2.73 6.85 15.18
CA GLN A 75 1.56 7.54 14.62
C GLN A 75 0.57 6.57 13.97
N PHE A 76 1.06 5.57 13.23
CA PHE A 76 0.21 4.50 12.70
C PHE A 76 -0.44 3.68 13.81
N THR A 77 0.29 3.36 14.88
CA THR A 77 -0.28 2.67 16.04
C THR A 77 -1.41 3.48 16.68
N LYS A 78 -1.26 4.81 16.79
CA LYS A 78 -2.29 5.70 17.29
C LYS A 78 -3.51 5.76 16.35
N ALA A 79 -3.28 5.82 15.04
CA ALA A 79 -4.34 5.75 14.04
C ALA A 79 -5.15 4.45 14.19
N ARG A 80 -4.47 3.30 14.30
CA ARG A 80 -5.09 1.99 14.54
C ARG A 80 -5.99 2.01 15.76
N GLN A 81 -5.47 2.47 16.90
CA GLN A 81 -6.23 2.51 18.16
C GLN A 81 -7.51 3.34 18.06
N GLU A 82 -7.45 4.51 17.41
CA GLU A 82 -8.63 5.35 17.25
C GLU A 82 -9.63 4.78 16.23
N LEU A 83 -9.15 4.14 15.17
CA LEU A 83 -9.99 3.42 14.21
C LEU A 83 -10.71 2.23 14.83
N THR A 84 -10.01 1.38 15.59
CA THR A 84 -10.62 0.26 16.29
C THR A 84 -11.75 0.76 17.21
N LYS A 85 -11.52 1.84 17.96
CA LYS A 85 -12.54 2.43 18.84
C LYS A 85 -13.70 3.07 18.06
N ALA A 86 -13.44 3.70 16.92
CA ALA A 86 -14.49 4.23 16.05
C ALA A 86 -15.35 3.09 15.45
N LEU A 87 -14.71 2.01 14.99
CA LEU A 87 -15.35 0.85 14.37
C LEU A 87 -16.18 0.02 15.36
N LEU A 88 -16.01 0.16 16.67
CA LEU A 88 -16.97 -0.38 17.65
C LEU A 88 -18.37 0.24 17.48
N GLN A 89 -18.47 1.44 16.88
CA GLN A 89 -19.72 2.16 16.65
C GLN A 89 -20.14 2.12 15.17
N LYS A 90 -20.05 0.94 14.52
CA LYS A 90 -20.33 0.74 13.08
C LYS A 90 -21.61 1.42 12.58
N ARG A 91 -22.71 1.35 13.35
CA ARG A 91 -23.99 1.97 12.99
C ARG A 91 -23.90 3.49 12.85
N LYS A 92 -23.12 4.16 13.70
CA LYS A 92 -22.93 5.62 13.65
C LYS A 92 -22.01 6.03 12.51
N LEU A 93 -20.93 5.28 12.28
CA LEU A 93 -20.09 5.47 11.10
C LEU A 93 -20.88 5.30 9.81
N ARG A 94 -21.74 4.27 9.75
CA ARG A 94 -22.62 4.03 8.60
C ARG A 94 -23.60 5.19 8.39
N ALA A 95 -24.25 5.66 9.45
CA ALA A 95 -25.14 6.82 9.39
C ALA A 95 -24.43 8.12 8.97
N SER A 96 -23.11 8.20 9.18
CA SER A 96 -22.29 9.35 8.80
C SER A 96 -21.60 9.17 7.44
N GLY A 97 -21.82 8.07 6.73
CA GLY A 97 -21.14 7.77 5.46
C GLY A 97 -19.65 7.42 5.57
N LEU A 98 -19.12 7.23 6.79
CA LEU A 98 -17.68 7.05 7.05
C LEU A 98 -17.25 5.61 7.27
N LEU A 99 -18.18 4.64 7.26
CA LEU A 99 -17.86 3.26 7.64
C LEU A 99 -16.86 2.61 6.68
N ALA A 100 -17.08 2.72 5.36
CA ALA A 100 -16.18 2.15 4.37
C ALA A 100 -14.80 2.82 4.41
N ASN A 101 -14.77 4.16 4.46
CA ASN A 101 -13.53 4.94 4.59
C ASN A 101 -12.74 4.59 5.87
N ALA A 102 -13.42 4.34 6.99
CA ALA A 102 -12.78 3.90 8.23
C ALA A 102 -12.14 2.51 8.07
N PHE A 103 -12.78 1.59 7.35
CA PHE A 103 -12.18 0.30 7.03
C PHE A 103 -10.99 0.42 6.08
N VAL A 104 -11.04 1.28 5.07
CA VAL A 104 -9.89 1.56 4.18
C VAL A 104 -8.72 2.15 4.94
N LEU A 105 -8.98 3.18 5.76
CA LEU A 105 -7.91 3.81 6.54
C LEU A 105 -7.31 2.82 7.54
N LEU A 106 -8.11 1.93 8.12
CA LEU A 106 -7.60 0.86 8.97
C LEU A 106 -6.75 -0.13 8.15
N ALA A 107 -7.22 -0.54 6.99
CA ALA A 107 -6.49 -1.45 6.11
C ALA A 107 -5.12 -0.87 5.70
N LEU A 108 -5.07 0.41 5.32
CA LEU A 108 -3.82 1.12 5.04
C LEU A 108 -2.95 1.22 6.28
N THR A 109 -3.52 1.49 7.45
CA THR A 109 -2.77 1.55 8.72
C THR A 109 -2.12 0.20 9.04
N GLU A 110 -2.85 -0.90 8.88
CA GLU A 110 -2.32 -2.25 9.10
C GLU A 110 -1.24 -2.59 8.08
N PHE A 111 -1.41 -2.20 6.82
CA PHE A 111 -0.40 -2.34 5.79
C PHE A 111 0.89 -1.59 6.15
N GLN A 112 0.79 -0.33 6.60
CA GLN A 112 1.93 0.47 7.04
C GLN A 112 2.60 -0.07 8.32
N LEU A 113 1.92 -0.90 9.11
CA LEU A 113 2.45 -1.60 10.28
C LEU A 113 2.95 -3.03 9.97
N GLY A 114 2.87 -3.48 8.71
CA GLY A 114 3.27 -4.83 8.30
C GLY A 114 2.28 -5.94 8.64
N ASN A 115 1.06 -5.61 9.09
CA ASN A 115 0.01 -6.58 9.41
C ASN A 115 -0.80 -6.93 8.16
N THR A 116 -0.18 -7.66 7.22
CA THR A 116 -0.70 -7.90 5.86
C THR A 116 -2.07 -8.58 5.81
N GLU A 117 -2.28 -9.63 6.60
CA GLU A 117 -3.56 -10.35 6.64
C GLU A 117 -4.71 -9.49 7.17
N GLU A 118 -4.43 -8.68 8.19
CA GLU A 118 -5.40 -7.74 8.74
C GLU A 118 -5.72 -6.64 7.71
N ALA A 119 -4.71 -6.12 7.01
CA ALA A 119 -4.90 -5.15 5.94
C ALA A 119 -5.86 -5.69 4.84
N LYS A 120 -5.63 -6.93 4.37
CA LYS A 120 -6.50 -7.59 3.38
C LYS A 120 -7.92 -7.76 3.91
N ALA A 121 -8.08 -8.21 5.14
CA ALA A 121 -9.39 -8.41 5.77
C ALA A 121 -10.18 -7.09 5.88
N GLN A 122 -9.54 -6.01 6.30
CA GLN A 122 -10.21 -4.71 6.42
C GLN A 122 -10.51 -4.08 5.05
N ALA A 123 -9.64 -4.26 4.06
CA ALA A 123 -9.90 -3.86 2.68
C ALA A 123 -11.11 -4.60 2.08
N MET A 124 -11.25 -5.90 2.37
CA MET A 124 -12.43 -6.68 1.98
C MET A 124 -13.71 -6.16 2.64
N ASN A 125 -13.68 -5.85 3.94
CA ASN A 125 -14.82 -5.24 4.63
C ASN A 125 -15.25 -3.91 3.98
N ALA A 126 -14.28 -3.07 3.58
CA ALA A 126 -14.58 -1.82 2.87
C ALA A 126 -15.22 -2.08 1.51
N ARG A 127 -14.65 -2.99 0.69
CA ARG A 127 -15.17 -3.36 -0.63
C ARG A 127 -16.62 -3.81 -0.56
N THR A 128 -16.95 -4.73 0.35
CA THR A 128 -18.35 -5.18 0.53
C THR A 128 -19.31 -4.01 0.77
N ILE A 129 -18.90 -3.03 1.58
CA ILE A 129 -19.75 -1.87 1.88
C ILE A 129 -19.87 -0.92 0.69
N PHE A 130 -18.78 -0.71 -0.06
CA PHE A 130 -18.82 0.10 -1.28
C PHE A 130 -19.63 -0.56 -2.39
N ASP A 131 -19.54 -1.88 -2.55
CA ASP A 131 -20.33 -2.61 -3.55
C ASP A 131 -21.83 -2.58 -3.20
N GLU A 132 -22.18 -2.59 -1.91
CA GLU A 132 -23.57 -2.46 -1.43
C GLU A 132 -24.16 -1.05 -1.61
N ASN A 133 -23.36 0.01 -1.42
CA ASN A 133 -23.86 1.39 -1.27
C ASN A 133 -23.37 2.36 -2.36
N GLY A 134 -22.48 1.91 -3.25
CA GLY A 134 -21.76 2.74 -4.20
C GLY A 134 -20.68 3.63 -3.56
N ALA A 135 -19.80 4.20 -4.39
CA ALA A 135 -18.73 5.12 -3.96
C ALA A 135 -19.24 6.48 -3.42
N ASN A 136 -20.56 6.71 -3.38
CA ASN A 136 -21.14 8.06 -3.31
C ASN A 136 -21.36 8.61 -1.89
N ALA A 137 -20.87 7.94 -0.84
CA ALA A 137 -21.17 8.35 0.53
C ALA A 137 -20.33 9.56 1.02
N THR A 138 -19.19 9.88 0.39
CA THR A 138 -18.29 10.99 0.76
C THR A 138 -17.49 11.50 -0.44
N ASN A 139 -16.95 12.73 -0.37
CA ASN A 139 -15.96 13.24 -1.35
C ASN A 139 -14.76 12.29 -1.54
N ASP A 140 -14.45 11.53 -0.51
CA ASP A 140 -13.35 10.58 -0.43
C ASP A 140 -13.70 9.17 -0.97
N GLY A 141 -14.97 8.91 -1.31
CA GLY A 141 -15.46 7.55 -1.57
C GLY A 141 -14.91 6.90 -2.85
N GLY A 142 -14.59 7.68 -3.88
CA GLY A 142 -13.89 7.18 -5.06
C GLY A 142 -12.46 6.73 -4.74
N ARG A 143 -11.67 7.60 -4.09
CA ARG A 143 -10.30 7.30 -3.65
C ARG A 143 -10.27 6.04 -2.80
N ASP A 144 -11.10 6.02 -1.76
CA ASP A 144 -11.09 4.93 -0.78
C ASP A 144 -11.59 3.62 -1.40
N LEU A 145 -12.51 3.66 -2.38
CA LEU A 145 -12.86 2.49 -3.17
C LEU A 145 -11.66 1.93 -3.94
N ALA A 146 -10.93 2.79 -4.66
CA ALA A 146 -9.73 2.40 -5.40
C ALA A 146 -8.70 1.72 -4.48
N LEU A 147 -8.40 2.38 -3.34
CA LEU A 147 -7.45 1.88 -2.36
C LEU A 147 -7.90 0.54 -1.76
N SER A 148 -9.20 0.35 -1.52
CA SER A 148 -9.72 -0.93 -1.04
C SER A 148 -9.50 -2.09 -2.01
N TYR A 149 -9.51 -1.84 -3.32
CA TYR A 149 -9.16 -2.83 -4.34
C TYR A 149 -7.64 -2.99 -4.49
N ALA A 150 -6.86 -1.93 -4.27
CA ALA A 150 -5.41 -1.93 -4.48
C ALA A 150 -4.60 -2.53 -3.31
N ILE A 151 -5.14 -2.60 -2.09
CA ILE A 151 -4.37 -3.08 -0.93
C ILE A 151 -3.87 -4.52 -1.10
N ASP A 152 -4.68 -5.42 -1.64
CA ASP A 152 -4.29 -6.82 -1.86
C ASP A 152 -3.09 -6.94 -2.83
N PRO A 153 -3.13 -6.37 -4.05
CA PRO A 153 -1.96 -6.39 -4.93
C PRO A 153 -0.76 -5.61 -4.38
N MET A 154 -0.99 -4.53 -3.61
CA MET A 154 0.12 -3.84 -2.92
C MET A 154 0.83 -4.75 -1.93
N VAL A 155 0.09 -5.53 -1.14
CA VAL A 155 0.67 -6.54 -0.25
C VAL A 155 1.46 -7.56 -1.06
N THR A 156 0.90 -8.10 -2.13
CA THR A 156 1.61 -9.07 -2.98
C THR A 156 2.94 -8.52 -3.49
N ILE A 157 2.96 -7.26 -3.95
CA ILE A 157 4.19 -6.59 -4.41
C ILE A 157 5.25 -6.56 -3.30
N ASN A 158 4.88 -6.19 -2.07
CA ASN A 158 5.80 -6.15 -0.95
C ASN A 158 6.31 -7.54 -0.57
N GLU A 159 5.43 -8.53 -0.53
CA GLU A 159 5.82 -9.91 -0.22
C GLU A 159 6.77 -10.50 -1.26
N LEU A 160 6.59 -10.17 -2.54
CA LEU A 160 7.50 -10.55 -3.63
C LEU A 160 8.87 -9.88 -3.45
N TYR A 161 8.88 -8.57 -3.16
CA TYR A 161 10.11 -7.82 -2.91
C TYR A 161 10.90 -8.41 -1.72
N ASP A 162 10.25 -8.65 -0.58
CA ASP A 162 10.87 -9.23 0.60
C ASP A 162 11.43 -10.63 0.32
N SER A 163 10.71 -11.42 -0.47
CA SER A 163 11.15 -12.76 -0.89
C SER A 163 12.44 -12.69 -1.69
N ILE A 164 12.57 -11.78 -2.68
CA ILE A 164 13.82 -11.58 -3.42
C ILE A 164 14.93 -11.06 -2.49
N LEU A 165 14.62 -10.12 -1.59
CA LEU A 165 15.60 -9.54 -0.67
C LEU A 165 16.22 -10.61 0.24
N ILE A 166 15.41 -11.53 0.78
CA ILE A 166 15.90 -12.68 1.55
C ILE A 166 16.88 -13.50 0.73
N LEU A 167 16.57 -13.79 -0.55
CA LEU A 167 17.47 -14.54 -1.42
C LEU A 167 18.82 -13.85 -1.62
N THR A 168 18.85 -12.52 -1.76
CA THR A 168 20.11 -11.77 -1.91
C THR A 168 20.99 -11.78 -0.65
N ARG A 169 20.42 -12.11 0.52
CA ARG A 169 21.11 -12.16 1.81
C ARG A 169 21.53 -13.57 2.23
N LEU A 170 21.00 -14.60 1.59
CA LEU A 170 21.43 -15.97 1.86
C LEU A 170 22.90 -16.12 1.45
N PRO A 171 23.78 -16.60 2.34
CA PRO A 171 25.15 -16.89 1.95
C PRO A 171 25.10 -17.95 0.86
N ILE A 172 25.62 -17.63 -0.32
CA ILE A 172 25.79 -18.62 -1.39
C ILE A 172 26.94 -19.52 -0.94
N VAL A 173 26.61 -20.52 -0.12
CA VAL A 173 27.58 -21.48 0.41
C VAL A 173 28.11 -22.30 -0.77
N MET A 174 29.36 -22.03 -1.15
CA MET A 174 30.05 -22.74 -2.23
C MET A 174 30.56 -24.13 -1.82
N ASP A 175 30.55 -24.46 -0.52
CA ASP A 175 31.11 -25.71 -0.01
C ASP A 175 30.05 -26.67 0.56
N GLY A 176 29.91 -27.83 -0.07
CA GLY A 176 29.50 -29.07 0.61
C GLY A 176 28.13 -29.66 0.28
N ASP A 177 27.05 -28.86 0.26
CA ASP A 177 25.70 -29.40 0.01
C ASP A 177 24.78 -28.40 -0.73
N SER A 178 25.26 -27.91 -1.87
CA SER A 178 24.59 -26.86 -2.67
C SER A 178 23.20 -27.25 -3.20
N ASN A 179 22.84 -28.53 -3.20
CA ASN A 179 21.53 -29.00 -3.65
C ASN A 179 20.42 -28.72 -2.62
N ALA A 180 20.68 -28.91 -1.33
CA ALA A 180 19.66 -28.73 -0.29
C ALA A 180 19.27 -27.25 -0.12
N THR A 181 20.26 -26.34 -0.14
CA THR A 181 20.01 -24.89 -0.08
C THR A 181 19.30 -24.38 -1.33
N THR A 182 19.67 -24.87 -2.51
CA THR A 182 19.00 -24.52 -3.78
C THR A 182 17.56 -25.02 -3.82
N LEU A 183 17.31 -26.26 -3.41
CA LEU A 183 15.95 -26.83 -3.32
C LEU A 183 15.10 -26.12 -2.26
N ALA A 184 15.68 -25.69 -1.14
CA ALA A 184 14.97 -24.90 -0.13
C ALA A 184 14.61 -23.50 -0.64
N ILE A 185 15.50 -22.85 -1.41
CA ILE A 185 15.22 -21.58 -2.10
C ILE A 185 14.11 -21.77 -3.14
N ALA A 186 14.20 -22.82 -3.95
CA ALA A 186 13.22 -23.18 -4.96
C ALA A 186 11.85 -23.52 -4.37
N ASP A 187 11.81 -24.28 -3.28
CA ASP A 187 10.59 -24.65 -2.55
C ASP A 187 9.98 -23.47 -1.80
N PHE A 188 10.81 -22.58 -1.21
CA PHE A 188 10.36 -21.31 -0.64
C PHE A 188 9.66 -20.45 -1.71
N TYR A 189 10.27 -20.33 -2.90
CA TYR A 189 9.70 -19.59 -4.03
C TYR A 189 8.45 -20.25 -4.61
N ALA A 190 8.50 -21.55 -4.87
CA ALA A 190 7.38 -22.32 -5.40
C ALA A 190 6.19 -22.22 -4.45
N ARG A 191 6.37 -22.36 -3.13
CA ARG A 191 5.26 -22.18 -2.17
C ARG A 191 4.71 -20.77 -2.12
N ARG A 192 5.52 -19.75 -2.42
CA ARG A 192 5.10 -18.33 -2.40
C ARG A 192 4.40 -17.90 -3.70
N ILE A 193 4.81 -18.45 -4.85
CA ILE A 193 4.30 -18.11 -6.19
C ILE A 193 3.18 -19.04 -6.66
N SER A 194 3.22 -20.33 -6.30
CA SER A 194 2.42 -21.38 -6.97
C SER A 194 0.93 -21.45 -6.62
N SER A 195 0.33 -20.47 -5.94
CA SER A 195 -1.10 -20.60 -5.61
C SER A 195 -2.08 -19.90 -6.54
N GLU A 196 -1.83 -18.72 -7.12
CA GLU A 196 -2.84 -18.04 -7.97
C GLU A 196 -2.21 -17.03 -8.96
N ALA A 197 -2.90 -16.72 -10.08
CA ALA A 197 -2.47 -15.72 -11.06
C ALA A 197 -2.17 -14.33 -10.45
N ASN A 198 -2.76 -14.04 -9.29
CA ASN A 198 -2.62 -12.79 -8.55
C ASN A 198 -1.33 -12.73 -7.69
N ASN A 199 -0.58 -13.83 -7.54
CA ASN A 199 0.65 -13.90 -6.72
C ASN A 199 1.95 -13.70 -7.53
N SER A 200 1.83 -13.09 -8.70
CA SER A 200 2.95 -12.68 -9.56
C SER A 200 3.03 -11.17 -9.66
N LEU A 201 4.20 -10.62 -10.00
CA LEU A 201 4.35 -9.17 -10.23
C LEU A 201 3.39 -8.71 -11.34
N GLU A 202 3.31 -9.42 -12.47
CA GLU A 202 2.36 -9.11 -13.55
C GLU A 202 0.89 -9.20 -13.11
N GLY A 203 0.54 -10.19 -12.29
CA GLY A 203 -0.78 -10.32 -11.71
C GLY A 203 -1.14 -9.16 -10.79
N ALA A 204 -0.23 -8.78 -9.90
CA ALA A 204 -0.42 -7.67 -8.98
C ALA A 204 -0.50 -6.31 -9.70
N LEU A 205 0.30 -6.10 -10.74
CA LEU A 205 0.23 -4.91 -11.60
C LEU A 205 -1.12 -4.85 -12.34
N ARG A 206 -1.59 -5.96 -12.93
CA ARG A 206 -2.92 -6.02 -13.56
C ARG A 206 -4.07 -5.81 -12.57
N ALA A 207 -3.94 -6.29 -11.34
CA ALA A 207 -4.92 -6.07 -10.29
C ALA A 207 -4.94 -4.60 -9.82
N THR A 208 -3.79 -3.93 -9.81
CA THR A 208 -3.70 -2.49 -9.56
C THR A 208 -4.31 -1.68 -10.71
N ASP A 209 -4.08 -2.05 -11.97
CA ASP A 209 -4.76 -1.50 -13.14
C ASP A 209 -6.30 -1.64 -13.03
N PHE A 210 -6.76 -2.81 -12.59
CA PHE A 210 -8.17 -3.03 -12.33
C PHE A 210 -8.69 -2.11 -11.21
N ALA A 211 -7.96 -1.94 -10.11
CA ALA A 211 -8.32 -1.02 -9.04
C ALA A 211 -8.45 0.43 -9.54
N ILE A 212 -7.54 0.88 -10.40
CA ILE A 212 -7.59 2.19 -11.06
C ILE A 212 -8.83 2.32 -11.95
N SER A 213 -9.20 1.26 -12.68
CA SER A 213 -10.41 1.26 -13.53
C SER A 213 -11.73 1.40 -12.75
N LYS A 214 -11.72 1.17 -11.43
CA LYS A 214 -12.92 1.29 -10.58
C LYS A 214 -13.25 2.73 -10.19
N VAL A 215 -12.43 3.70 -10.57
CA VAL A 215 -12.62 5.10 -10.18
C VAL A 215 -12.70 6.01 -11.39
N ASN A 216 -13.70 6.89 -11.38
CA ASN A 216 -13.72 8.07 -12.24
C ASN A 216 -13.19 9.26 -11.41
N ASN A 217 -12.15 9.94 -11.89
CA ASN A 217 -11.67 11.24 -11.40
C ASN A 217 -11.07 11.31 -9.97
N THR A 218 -10.07 10.48 -9.65
CA THR A 218 -9.18 10.72 -8.49
C THR A 218 -7.73 10.72 -8.94
N ARG A 219 -7.31 11.80 -9.60
CA ARG A 219 -5.99 11.90 -10.27
C ARG A 219 -4.85 11.57 -9.31
N GLU A 220 -4.89 12.11 -8.10
CA GLU A 220 -3.89 11.93 -7.05
C GLU A 220 -3.80 10.45 -6.63
N THR A 221 -4.94 9.77 -6.52
CA THR A 221 -4.98 8.32 -6.23
C THR A 221 -4.41 7.48 -7.37
N ILE A 222 -4.70 7.86 -8.61
CA ILE A 222 -4.14 7.16 -9.77
C ILE A 222 -2.63 7.39 -9.83
N GLN A 223 -2.17 8.63 -9.69
CA GLN A 223 -0.74 8.97 -9.65
C GLN A 223 -0.01 8.22 -8.53
N TYR A 224 -0.61 8.15 -7.35
CA TYR A 224 -0.12 7.34 -6.23
C TYR A 224 0.07 5.87 -6.60
N LEU A 225 -0.97 5.23 -7.15
CA LEU A 225 -0.92 3.81 -7.53
C LEU A 225 0.09 3.58 -8.67
N ARG A 226 0.17 4.48 -9.65
CA ARG A 226 1.16 4.42 -10.74
C ARG A 226 2.60 4.53 -10.22
N ASN A 227 2.85 5.46 -9.30
CA ASN A 227 4.17 5.58 -8.68
C ASN A 227 4.54 4.33 -7.87
N TYR A 228 3.57 3.71 -7.18
CA TYR A 228 3.79 2.45 -6.48
C TYR A 228 4.15 1.30 -7.43
N GLU A 229 3.48 1.20 -8.57
CA GLU A 229 3.80 0.21 -9.61
C GLU A 229 5.21 0.41 -10.17
N MET A 230 5.60 1.66 -10.45
CA MET A 230 6.95 2.00 -10.92
C MET A 230 8.03 1.68 -9.88
N ALA A 231 7.75 1.96 -8.61
CA ALA A 231 8.60 1.58 -7.48
C ALA A 231 8.81 0.07 -7.42
N ALA A 232 7.72 -0.70 -7.55
CA ALA A 232 7.75 -2.15 -7.56
C ALA A 232 8.65 -2.67 -8.70
N LEU A 233 8.45 -2.18 -9.93
CA LEU A 233 9.22 -2.58 -11.11
C LEU A 233 10.72 -2.31 -10.93
N LEU A 234 11.10 -1.10 -10.48
CA LEU A 234 12.49 -0.73 -10.27
C LEU A 234 13.16 -1.53 -9.15
N ASN A 235 12.48 -1.71 -8.03
CA ASN A 235 13.01 -2.44 -6.88
C ASN A 235 13.19 -3.93 -7.19
N ASN A 236 12.23 -4.53 -7.90
CA ASN A 236 12.37 -5.90 -8.39
C ASN A 236 13.54 -6.01 -9.38
N ARG A 237 13.71 -5.07 -10.32
CA ARG A 237 14.88 -5.01 -11.22
C ARG A 237 16.20 -5.06 -10.47
N ARG A 238 16.39 -4.11 -9.55
CA ARG A 238 17.64 -3.92 -8.81
C ARG A 238 18.00 -5.15 -7.97
N LEU A 239 17.01 -5.79 -7.37
CA LEU A 239 17.24 -6.98 -6.57
C LEU A 239 17.55 -8.21 -7.45
N LEU A 240 16.85 -8.34 -8.58
CA LEU A 240 17.14 -9.40 -9.53
C LEU A 240 18.54 -9.23 -10.11
N ASP A 241 18.94 -8.05 -10.56
CA ASP A 241 20.30 -7.77 -11.05
C ASP A 241 21.39 -8.19 -10.03
N LYS A 242 21.18 -7.86 -8.74
CA LYS A 242 22.09 -8.28 -7.66
C LYS A 242 22.13 -9.79 -7.50
N PHE A 243 20.97 -10.43 -7.56
CA PHE A 243 20.87 -11.89 -7.54
C PHE A 243 21.61 -12.53 -8.73
N LEU A 244 21.53 -11.92 -9.92
CA LEU A 244 22.24 -12.39 -11.11
C LEU A 244 23.74 -12.32 -10.96
N VAL A 245 24.25 -11.16 -10.55
CA VAL A 245 25.67 -10.94 -10.34
C VAL A 245 26.20 -11.94 -9.30
N ALA A 246 25.49 -12.11 -8.19
CA ALA A 246 25.87 -13.04 -7.13
C ALA A 246 25.90 -14.49 -7.64
N GLY A 247 24.90 -14.90 -8.40
CA GLY A 247 24.82 -16.27 -8.90
C GLY A 247 25.78 -16.58 -10.07
N GLN A 248 26.14 -15.59 -10.90
CA GLN A 248 27.18 -15.73 -11.92
C GLN A 248 28.56 -15.90 -11.28
N GLN A 249 28.85 -15.14 -10.21
CA GLN A 249 30.10 -15.23 -9.46
C GLN A 249 30.28 -16.56 -8.73
N SER A 250 29.18 -17.25 -8.40
CA SER A 250 29.19 -18.49 -7.61
C SER A 250 29.01 -19.79 -8.40
N GLY A 251 28.77 -19.73 -9.71
CA GLY A 251 28.51 -20.91 -10.55
C GLY A 251 27.21 -21.68 -10.22
N THR A 252 26.40 -21.17 -9.28
CA THR A 252 25.18 -21.81 -8.78
C THR A 252 23.95 -21.52 -9.65
N PHE A 253 24.11 -20.63 -10.65
CA PHE A 253 23.06 -20.16 -11.54
C PHE A 253 22.26 -21.26 -12.21
N ARG A 254 22.93 -22.34 -12.61
CA ARG A 254 22.30 -23.41 -13.40
C ARG A 254 21.24 -24.20 -12.63
N ARG A 255 21.19 -24.10 -11.30
CA ARG A 255 20.21 -24.82 -10.46
C ARG A 255 19.11 -23.91 -9.89
N VAL A 256 19.42 -22.64 -9.59
CA VAL A 256 18.40 -21.67 -9.12
C VAL A 256 17.73 -20.97 -10.31
N GLY A 257 18.45 -20.79 -11.41
CA GLY A 257 17.96 -20.17 -12.65
C GLY A 257 16.79 -20.93 -13.25
N ASP A 258 16.77 -22.27 -13.23
CA ASP A 258 15.66 -23.07 -13.76
C ASP A 258 14.35 -22.88 -12.97
N VAL A 259 14.41 -22.52 -11.68
CA VAL A 259 13.22 -22.30 -10.83
C VAL A 259 12.75 -20.85 -10.86
N LEU A 260 13.68 -19.91 -11.00
CA LEU A 260 13.36 -18.48 -11.13
C LEU A 260 13.12 -18.06 -12.58
N MET A 261 13.22 -18.99 -13.54
CA MET A 261 13.27 -18.69 -14.97
C MET A 261 12.05 -17.91 -15.47
N ASP A 262 10.85 -18.14 -14.93
CA ASP A 262 9.65 -17.41 -15.39
C ASP A 262 9.65 -15.94 -14.97
N GLN A 263 10.02 -15.62 -13.72
CA GLN A 263 10.23 -14.23 -13.31
C GLN A 263 11.47 -13.62 -13.96
N PHE A 264 12.48 -14.46 -14.20
CA PHE A 264 13.72 -14.05 -14.84
C PHE A 264 13.49 -13.67 -16.30
N LEU A 265 12.80 -14.51 -17.08
CA LEU A 265 12.41 -14.27 -18.46
C LEU A 265 11.38 -13.14 -18.57
N PHE A 266 10.49 -12.99 -17.58
CA PHE A 266 9.61 -11.83 -17.48
C PHE A 266 10.42 -10.54 -17.30
N VAL A 267 11.42 -10.56 -16.43
CA VAL A 267 12.28 -9.40 -16.17
C VAL A 267 13.23 -9.11 -17.32
N GLU A 268 13.82 -10.13 -17.92
CA GLU A 268 14.80 -9.99 -19.00
C GLU A 268 14.13 -9.58 -20.33
N ASN A 269 12.90 -10.02 -20.61
CA ASN A 269 12.25 -9.75 -21.91
C ASN A 269 11.17 -8.67 -21.88
N ARG A 270 10.54 -8.39 -20.73
CA ARG A 270 9.37 -7.48 -20.67
C ARG A 270 9.51 -6.34 -19.68
N LEU A 271 10.52 -6.32 -18.82
CA LEU A 271 10.60 -5.29 -17.78
C LEU A 271 10.83 -3.90 -18.34
N ASP A 272 11.71 -3.76 -19.33
CA ASP A 272 11.95 -2.46 -19.98
C ASP A 272 10.68 -1.98 -20.72
N GLU A 273 9.94 -2.89 -21.37
CA GLU A 273 8.64 -2.58 -21.98
C GLU A 273 7.61 -2.15 -20.94
N LEU A 274 7.53 -2.83 -19.79
CA LEU A 274 6.60 -2.50 -18.72
C LEU A 274 6.98 -1.19 -18.04
N VAL A 275 8.27 -0.97 -17.75
CA VAL A 275 8.74 0.31 -17.20
C VAL A 275 8.34 1.45 -18.13
N GLU A 276 8.50 1.29 -19.44
CA GLU A 276 8.07 2.29 -20.40
C GLU A 276 6.55 2.47 -20.46
N ASP A 277 5.77 1.38 -20.49
CA ASP A 277 4.30 1.41 -20.48
C ASP A 277 3.75 2.12 -19.22
N TYR A 278 4.24 1.74 -18.04
CA TYR A 278 3.81 2.36 -16.77
C TYR A 278 4.31 3.81 -16.63
N ARG A 279 5.46 4.15 -17.21
CA ARG A 279 5.93 5.55 -17.31
C ARG A 279 5.01 6.39 -18.19
N LEU A 280 4.55 5.85 -19.33
CA LEU A 280 3.57 6.53 -20.19
C LEU A 280 2.21 6.66 -19.49
N LYS A 281 1.74 5.63 -18.80
CA LYS A 281 0.52 5.69 -17.97
C LYS A 281 0.62 6.72 -16.85
N LEU A 282 1.81 6.94 -16.27
CA LEU A 282 2.03 8.00 -15.29
C LEU A 282 1.92 9.38 -15.94
N LEU A 283 2.48 9.57 -17.15
CA LEU A 283 2.38 10.83 -17.90
C LEU A 283 0.91 11.26 -18.12
N GLU A 284 0.04 10.31 -18.42
CA GLU A 284 -1.39 10.56 -18.68
C GLU A 284 -2.11 11.18 -17.48
N VAL A 285 -1.61 10.94 -16.26
CA VAL A 285 -2.21 11.44 -15.01
C VAL A 285 -1.39 12.53 -14.33
N SER A 286 -0.21 12.84 -14.84
CA SER A 286 0.68 13.88 -14.31
C SER A 286 0.08 15.29 -14.53
N PRO A 287 -0.17 16.08 -13.46
CA PRO A 287 -0.78 17.41 -13.58
C PRO A 287 0.04 18.41 -14.41
N LEU A 288 1.37 18.22 -14.49
CA LEU A 288 2.28 19.07 -15.26
C LEU A 288 2.82 18.38 -16.53
N GLY A 289 2.24 17.23 -16.91
CA GLY A 289 2.72 16.42 -18.03
C GLY A 289 4.19 16.04 -17.86
N GLU A 290 5.00 16.26 -18.89
CA GLU A 290 6.43 15.93 -18.86
C GLU A 290 7.23 16.71 -17.80
N ASN A 291 6.71 17.84 -17.31
CA ASN A 291 7.38 18.65 -16.30
C ASN A 291 7.09 18.19 -14.86
N ASP A 292 6.20 17.20 -14.69
CA ASP A 292 5.83 16.69 -13.38
C ASP A 292 7.03 16.04 -12.67
N PRO A 293 7.30 16.37 -11.40
CA PRO A 293 8.46 15.85 -10.68
C PRO A 293 8.54 14.33 -10.61
N TYR A 294 7.40 13.66 -10.46
CA TYR A 294 7.38 12.21 -10.41
C TYR A 294 7.69 11.63 -11.79
N TYR A 295 7.10 12.17 -12.85
CA TYR A 295 7.41 11.73 -14.21
C TYR A 295 8.89 11.94 -14.59
N ARG A 296 9.45 13.12 -14.29
CA ARG A 296 10.86 13.45 -14.57
C ARG A 296 11.82 12.56 -13.81
N PHE A 297 11.52 12.27 -12.54
CA PHE A 297 12.27 11.30 -11.75
C PHE A 297 12.36 9.95 -12.45
N TRP A 298 11.23 9.40 -12.91
CA TRP A 298 11.19 8.12 -13.62
C TRP A 298 11.81 8.15 -15.02
N LYS A 299 11.91 9.33 -15.65
CA LYS A 299 12.64 9.56 -16.91
C LYS A 299 14.16 9.62 -16.72
N GLY A 300 14.65 9.63 -15.47
CA GLY A 300 16.07 9.80 -15.16
C GLY A 300 16.55 11.25 -15.29
N GLU A 301 15.63 12.20 -15.42
CA GLU A 301 15.92 13.63 -15.40
C GLU A 301 15.91 14.10 -13.94
N VAL A 302 17.04 13.91 -13.25
CA VAL A 302 17.18 14.32 -11.84
C VAL A 302 17.16 15.85 -11.74
N PHE A 303 16.56 16.35 -10.65
CA PHE A 303 16.47 17.75 -10.27
C PHE A 303 17.81 18.37 -9.90
#